data_AF-A0AAD9J1G9-F1
#
_entry.id   AF-A0AAD9J1G9-F1
#
_cell.length_a   1.000
_cell.length_b   1.000
_cell.length_c   1.000
_cell.angle_alpha   90.00
_cell.angle_beta   90.00
_cell.angle_gamma   90.00
#
_symmetry.space_group_name_H-M   'P 1'
#
loop_
_entity.id
_entity.type
_entity.pdbx_description
1 polymer ?
#
loop_
_entity_poly.entity_id
_entity_poly.type
_entity_poly.pdbx_seq_one_letter_code
_entity_poly.pdbx_strand_id
1 'polypeptide(L)'
;MPIHYYYYLQEDFKVHFRNISRIMDCVGCDKCRLWGKLQITGMGTALKILFSGESMGPDSTVSQADKKANIPFQLTRGEIVALINGFGRLSKSIHEVETFRKMMS
;
A
#
# COMPACT_ATOMS: atom_id res chain seq x y z
N MET A 1 9.48 9.63 -18.51
CA MET A 1 9.94 8.24 -18.26
C MET A 1 9.18 7.33 -19.22
N PRO A 2 9.83 6.40 -19.95
CA PRO A 2 9.12 5.55 -20.90
C PRO A 2 8.12 4.62 -20.19
N ILE A 3 6.90 4.49 -20.73
CA ILE A 3 5.77 3.70 -20.18
C ILE A 3 6.17 2.25 -19.85
N HIS A 4 7.11 1.67 -20.59
CA HIS A 4 7.60 0.31 -20.37
C HIS A 4 8.26 0.11 -19.00
N TYR A 5 8.98 1.12 -18.49
CA TYR A 5 9.62 1.04 -17.17
C TYR A 5 8.59 1.09 -16.03
N TYR A 6 7.51 1.85 -16.23
CA TYR A 6 6.42 1.97 -15.27
C TYR A 6 5.71 0.64 -15.02
N TYR A 7 5.40 -0.11 -16.09
CA TYR A 7 4.76 -1.42 -15.98
C TYR A 7 5.64 -2.44 -15.26
N TYR A 8 6.94 -2.46 -15.58
CA TYR A 8 7.91 -3.32 -14.91
C TYR A 8 7.94 -3.04 -13.40
N LEU A 9 8.02 -1.77 -13.01
CA LEU A 9 8.02 -1.36 -11.61
C LEU A 9 6.74 -1.78 -10.87
N GLN A 10 5.58 -1.61 -11.52
CA GLN A 10 4.29 -2.01 -10.95
C GLN A 10 4.22 -3.52 -10.69
N GLU A 11 4.69 -4.35 -11.64
CA GLU A 11 4.73 -5.81 -11.47
C GLU A 11 5.74 -6.23 -10.40
N ASP A 12 6.92 -5.63 -10.36
CA ASP A 12 7.93 -5.90 -9.32
C ASP A 12 7.34 -5.62 -7.93
N PHE A 13 6.67 -4.48 -7.73
CA PHE A 13 5.98 -4.20 -6.48
C PHE A 13 4.93 -5.25 -6.15
N LYS A 14 4.06 -5.63 -7.09
CA LYS A 14 3.04 -6.68 -6.85
C LYS A 14 3.69 -7.99 -6.36
N VAL A 15 4.82 -8.38 -6.94
CA VAL A 15 5.57 -9.58 -6.53
C VAL A 15 6.13 -9.41 -5.12
N HIS A 16 6.77 -8.28 -4.82
CA HIS A 16 7.31 -8.01 -3.49
C HIS A 16 6.24 -8.01 -2.40
N PHE A 17 5.11 -7.34 -2.60
CA PHE A 17 4.01 -7.31 -1.63
C PHE A 17 3.40 -8.71 -1.40
N ARG A 18 3.29 -9.54 -2.44
CA ARG A 18 2.87 -10.95 -2.29
C ARG A 18 3.86 -11.75 -1.47
N ASN A 19 5.16 -11.57 -1.69
CA ASN A 19 6.20 -12.26 -0.95
C ASN A 19 6.23 -11.84 0.52
N ILE A 20 6.10 -10.54 0.80
CA ILE A 20 6.03 -10.04 2.18
C ILE A 20 4.77 -10.59 2.88
N SER A 21 3.62 -10.64 2.19
CA SER A 21 2.40 -11.22 2.76
C SER A 21 2.58 -12.69 3.15
N ARG A 22 3.32 -13.48 2.36
CA ARG A 22 3.70 -14.87 2.69
C ARG A 22 4.63 -14.94 3.89
N ILE A 23 5.59 -14.02 4.01
CA ILE A 23 6.46 -13.95 5.20
C ILE A 23 5.63 -13.68 6.46
N MET A 24 4.62 -12.81 6.37
CA MET A 24 3.72 -12.53 7.50
C MET A 24 2.92 -13.77 7.92
N ASP A 25 2.71 -14.76 7.05
CA ASP A 25 2.09 -16.03 7.44
C ASP A 25 2.95 -16.87 8.39
N CYS A 26 4.25 -16.64 8.42
CA CYS A 26 5.19 -17.33 9.30
C CYS A 26 5.34 -16.66 10.68
N VAL A 27 4.66 -15.54 10.93
CA VAL A 27 4.74 -14.81 12.20
C VAL A 27 3.86 -15.49 13.25
N GLY A 28 4.47 -16.05 14.29
CA GLY A 28 3.76 -16.80 15.34
C GLY A 28 2.93 -15.95 16.32
N CYS A 29 3.12 -14.63 16.34
CA CYS A 29 2.31 -13.71 17.13
C CYS A 29 1.06 -13.28 16.33
N ASP A 30 -0.14 -13.66 16.78
CA ASP A 30 -1.39 -13.40 16.05
C ASP A 30 -1.64 -11.91 15.81
N LYS A 31 -1.42 -11.08 16.83
CA LYS A 31 -1.57 -9.61 16.70
C LYS A 31 -0.56 -9.06 15.69
N CYS A 32 0.68 -9.52 15.74
CA CYS A 32 1.76 -9.07 14.86
C CYS A 32 1.49 -9.48 13.42
N ARG A 33 1.04 -10.73 13.20
CA ARG A 33 0.61 -11.24 11.89
C ARG A 33 -0.56 -10.44 11.33
N LEU A 34 -1.59 -10.20 12.14
CA LEU A 34 -2.77 -9.43 11.74
C LEU A 34 -2.38 -8.00 11.31
N TRP A 35 -1.70 -7.26 12.19
CA TRP A 35 -1.31 -5.88 11.92
C TRP A 35 -0.27 -5.77 10.81
N GLY A 36 0.67 -6.71 10.74
CA GLY A 36 1.66 -6.79 9.67
C GLY A 36 1.00 -6.97 8.30
N LYS A 37 0.09 -7.95 8.16
CA LYS A 37 -0.67 -8.14 6.91
C LYS A 37 -1.54 -6.93 6.56
N LEU A 38 -2.19 -6.33 7.55
CA LEU A 38 -3.03 -5.16 7.35
C LEU A 38 -2.21 -3.98 6.82
N GLN A 39 -1.06 -3.68 7.42
CA GLN A 39 -0.19 -2.57 7.02
C GLN A 39 0.42 -2.78 5.64
N ILE A 40 0.95 -3.97 5.36
CA ILE A 40 1.53 -4.31 4.06
C ILE A 40 0.47 -4.26 2.96
N THR A 41 -0.75 -4.74 3.23
CA THR A 41 -1.87 -4.64 2.28
C THR A 41 -2.28 -3.19 2.06
N GLY A 42 -2.32 -2.37 3.11
CA GLY A 42 -2.62 -0.94 3.01
C GLY A 42 -1.60 -0.18 2.16
N MET A 43 -0.31 -0.44 2.36
CA MET A 43 0.76 0.12 1.54
C MET A 43 0.68 -0.33 0.08
N GLY A 44 0.42 -1.61 -0.17
CA GLY A 44 0.22 -2.15 -1.52
C GLY A 44 -0.99 -1.53 -2.21
N THR A 45 -2.07 -1.27 -1.47
CA THR A 45 -3.27 -0.60 -1.96
C THR A 45 -2.98 0.86 -2.34
N ALA A 46 -2.21 1.58 -1.53
CA ALA A 46 -1.80 2.95 -1.84
C ALA A 46 -0.98 3.00 -3.14
N LEU A 47 -0.03 2.08 -3.32
CA LEU A 47 0.75 1.98 -4.56
C LEU A 47 -0.12 1.56 -5.75
N LYS A 48 -1.09 0.66 -5.55
CA LYS A 48 -2.06 0.29 -6.60
C LYS A 48 -2.87 1.50 -7.08
N ILE A 49 -3.26 2.40 -6.18
CA ILE A 49 -3.92 3.68 -6.53
C ILE A 49 -2.94 4.58 -7.28
N LEU A 50 -1.71 4.77 -6.77
CA LEU A 50 -0.70 5.62 -7.41
C LEU A 50 -0.31 5.13 -8.81
N PHE A 51 -0.37 3.82 -9.06
CA PHE A 51 -0.06 3.22 -10.35
C PHE A 51 -1.28 3.02 -11.28
N SER A 52 -2.46 3.50 -10.88
CA SER A 52 -3.69 3.25 -11.65
C SER A 52 -3.93 4.21 -12.82
N GLY A 53 -3.09 5.24 -12.98
CA GLY A 53 -3.17 6.25 -14.05
C GLY A 53 -2.11 6.08 -15.15
N GLU A 54 -2.14 6.96 -16.15
CA GLU A 54 -1.18 6.98 -17.26
C GLU A 54 0.22 7.51 -16.86
N SER A 55 0.30 8.24 -15.74
CA SER A 55 1.57 8.75 -15.19
C SER A 55 1.48 8.95 -13.67
N MET A 56 2.63 9.08 -12.99
CA MET A 56 2.71 9.38 -11.54
C MET A 56 2.82 10.88 -11.21
N GLY A 57 2.41 11.76 -12.13
CA GLY A 57 2.46 13.19 -11.90
C GLY A 57 1.42 13.64 -10.86
N PRO A 58 1.65 14.75 -10.14
CA PRO A 58 0.72 15.28 -9.15
C PRO A 58 -0.67 15.62 -9.73
N ASP A 59 -0.73 15.97 -11.01
CA ASP A 59 -1.98 16.26 -11.75
C ASP A 59 -2.60 15.01 -12.40
N SER A 60 -2.02 13.83 -12.16
CA SER A 60 -2.51 12.59 -12.76
C SER A 60 -3.77 12.13 -12.06
N THR A 61 -4.76 11.73 -12.86
CA THR A 61 -5.99 11.15 -12.35
C THR A 61 -5.89 9.63 -12.31
N VAL A 62 -6.71 9.01 -11.47
CA VAL A 62 -6.93 7.56 -11.50
C VAL A 62 -7.72 7.25 -12.78
N SER A 63 -7.00 6.98 -13.86
CA SER A 63 -7.55 6.68 -15.18
C SER A 63 -7.09 5.30 -15.61
N GLN A 64 -8.04 4.37 -15.77
CA GLN A 64 -7.83 2.95 -16.05
C GLN A 64 -6.71 2.70 -17.09
N ALA A 65 -5.48 2.49 -16.61
CA ALA A 65 -4.29 2.34 -17.46
C ALA A 65 -4.16 0.93 -18.06
N ASP A 66 -4.96 -0.04 -17.60
CA ASP A 66 -4.88 -1.42 -18.03
C ASP A 66 -5.64 -1.66 -19.35
N LYS A 67 -5.15 -1.06 -20.45
CA LYS A 67 -5.58 -1.37 -21.83
C LYS A 67 -5.42 -2.85 -22.20
N LYS A 68 -4.62 -3.60 -21.44
CA LYS A 68 -4.27 -5.01 -21.69
C LYS A 68 -5.24 -6.02 -21.07
N ALA A 69 -6.03 -5.62 -20.07
CA ALA A 69 -6.83 -6.57 -19.28
C ALA A 69 -8.36 -6.34 -19.36
N ASN A 70 -8.85 -5.18 -19.82
CA ASN A 70 -10.29 -4.83 -19.74
C ASN A 70 -10.88 -4.99 -18.32
N ILE A 71 -10.03 -4.98 -17.28
CA ILE A 71 -10.46 -5.07 -15.88
C ILE A 71 -10.57 -3.64 -15.37
N PRO A 72 -11.76 -3.17 -14.97
CA PRO A 72 -11.89 -1.85 -14.38
C PRO A 72 -11.07 -1.76 -13.09
N PHE A 73 -10.44 -0.60 -12.87
CA PHE A 73 -9.79 -0.32 -11.60
C PHE A 73 -10.81 -0.46 -10.47
N GLN A 74 -10.54 -1.38 -9.55
CA GLN A 74 -11.43 -1.68 -8.43
C GLN A 74 -10.60 -1.95 -7.18
N LEU A 75 -11.14 -1.51 -6.05
CA LEU A 75 -10.64 -1.81 -4.72
C LEU A 75 -11.65 -2.72 -4.03
N THR A 76 -11.16 -3.82 -3.47
CA THR A 76 -11.93 -4.70 -2.60
C THR A 76 -12.19 -4.02 -1.27
N ARG A 77 -13.21 -4.48 -0.54
CA ARG A 77 -13.48 -3.99 0.84
C ARG A 77 -12.27 -4.16 1.76
N GLY A 78 -11.55 -5.27 1.61
CA GLY A 78 -10.33 -5.55 2.37
C GLY A 78 -9.22 -4.54 2.09
N GLU A 79 -9.00 -4.18 0.82
CA GLU A 79 -8.03 -3.14 0.43
C GLU A 79 -8.38 -1.78 1.02
N ILE A 80 -9.66 -1.39 1.00
CA ILE A 80 -10.12 -0.12 1.58
C ILE A 80 -9.90 -0.09 3.10
N VAL A 81 -10.30 -1.15 3.80
CA VAL A 81 -10.11 -1.27 5.26
C VAL A 81 -8.62 -1.23 5.61
N ALA A 82 -7.80 -1.97 4.86
CA ALA A 82 -6.35 -2.02 5.09
C ALA A 82 -5.68 -0.66 4.83
N LEU A 83 -6.08 0.06 3.78
CA LEU A 83 -5.56 1.39 3.47
C LEU A 83 -5.82 2.39 4.60
N ILE A 84 -7.07 2.50 5.05
CA ILE A 84 -7.48 3.45 6.10
C ILE A 84 -6.82 3.09 7.43
N ASN A 85 -6.88 1.82 7.83
CA ASN A 85 -6.28 1.38 9.10
C ASN A 85 -4.75 1.48 9.08
N GLY A 86 -4.11 1.17 7.94
CA GLY A 86 -2.66 1.33 7.76
C GLY A 86 -2.24 2.79 7.90
N PHE A 87 -2.96 3.72 7.26
CA PHE A 87 -2.72 5.15 7.42
C PHE A 87 -2.97 5.63 8.85
N GLY A 88 -4.04 5.18 9.49
CA GLY A 88 -4.34 5.48 10.90
C GLY A 88 -3.22 5.03 11.84
N ARG A 89 -2.60 3.87 11.58
CA ARG A 89 -1.43 3.40 12.34
C ARG A 89 -0.23 4.33 12.18
N LEU A 90 0.06 4.81 10.98
CA LEU A 90 1.15 5.76 10.73
C LEU A 90 0.87 7.12 11.40
N SER A 91 -0.36 7.62 11.28
CA SER A 91 -0.80 8.83 11.97
C SER A 91 -0.62 8.74 13.48
N LYS A 92 -1.02 7.61 14.09
CA LYS A 92 -0.80 7.36 15.52
C LYS A 92 0.69 7.31 15.86
N SER A 93 1.51 6.65 15.04
CA SER A 93 2.97 6.61 15.26
C SER A 93 3.58 8.02 15.26
N ILE A 94 3.18 8.90 14.35
CA ILE A 94 3.64 10.30 14.31
C ILE A 94 3.21 11.05 15.59
N HIS A 95 1.96 10.87 16.01
CA HIS A 95 1.46 11.48 17.25
C HIS A 95 2.24 11.00 18.48
N GLU A 96 2.55 9.70 18.58
CA GLU A 96 3.32 9.16 19.71
C GLU A 96 4.76 9.67 19.75
N VAL A 97 5.39 9.92 18.59
CA VAL A 97 6.73 10.54 18.56
C VAL A 97 6.72 11.91 19.25
N GLU A 98 5.69 12.72 19.00
CA GLU A 98 5.54 14.03 19.65
C GLU A 98 5.25 13.89 21.16
N THR A 99 4.42 12.92 21.53
CA THR A 99 4.15 12.61 22.94
C THR A 99 5.44 12.21 23.68
N PHE A 100 6.25 11.32 23.11
CA PHE A 100 7.52 10.91 23.72
C PHE A 100 8.51 12.07 23.83
N ARG A 101 8.58 12.97 22.84
CA ARG A 101 9.41 14.17 22.92
C ARG A 101 9.06 15.02 24.14
N LYS A 102 7.76 15.22 24.41
CA LYS A 102 7.28 15.98 25.58
C LYS A 102 7.53 15.28 26.91
N MET A 103 7.62 13.95 26.94
CA MET A 103 7.96 13.22 28.17
C MET A 103 9.46 13.27 28.50
N MET A 104 10.30 13.46 27.48
CA MET A 104 11.76 13.53 27.63
C MET A 104 12.29 14.96 27.85
N SER A 105 11.43 15.97 27.72
CA SER A 105 11.69 17.36 28.07
C SER A 105 11.26 17.66 29.50
#